data_AF-A0A9R1KPT6-F1
#
_entry.id   AF-A0A9R1KPT6-F1
#
_cell.length_a   1.000
_cell.length_b   1.000
_cell.length_c   1.000
_cell.angle_alpha   90.00
_cell.angle_beta   90.00
_cell.angle_gamma   90.00
#
_symmetry.space_group_name_H-M   'P 1'
#
loop_
_entity.id
_entity.type
_entity.pdbx_description
1 polymer ?
#
loop_
_entity_poly.entity_id
_entity_poly.type
_entity_poly.pdbx_seq_one_letter_code
_entity_poly.pdbx_strand_id
1 'polypeptide(L)'
;MVVCVEGLGVPRRSGMFGHALNAVTFVSEEKIAAKLEHLKKTFRWSDAEVRIAISKAPMVLNRAKEFLQRKSEFLISDLGLEPAYIAHRPVMLLYSLEGRLRPRCYVVKFLKANGLLGPDRDLYSAVALSEKLFIEKYICPHKEAAPCLAEDYADACKGLVPTNFRIT
;
A
#
# COMPACT_ATOMS: atom_id res chain seq x y z
N MET A 1 -27.11 -5.33 5.73
CA MET A 1 -26.09 -4.57 4.99
C MET A 1 -25.70 -3.25 5.66
N VAL A 2 -26.62 -2.31 5.87
CA VAL A 2 -26.30 -1.02 6.53
C VAL A 2 -25.73 -1.19 7.95
N VAL A 3 -26.34 -2.04 8.77
CA VAL A 3 -25.85 -2.41 10.12
C VAL A 3 -24.47 -3.09 10.07
N CYS A 4 -24.23 -3.90 9.04
CA CYS A 4 -22.93 -4.56 8.82
C CYS A 4 -21.84 -3.52 8.50
N VAL A 5 -22.12 -2.52 7.65
CA VAL A 5 -21.17 -1.44 7.33
C VAL A 5 -20.83 -0.59 8.55
N GLU A 6 -21.82 -0.28 9.40
CA GLU A 6 -21.60 0.43 10.65
C GLU A 6 -20.75 -0.41 11.63
N GLY A 7 -20.99 -1.73 11.71
CA GLY A 7 -20.18 -2.67 12.49
C GLY A 7 -18.73 -2.83 12.02
N LEU A 8 -18.45 -2.53 10.75
CA LEU A 8 -17.10 -2.45 10.19
C LEU A 8 -16.38 -1.13 10.52
N GLY A 9 -17.03 -0.23 11.27
CA GLY A 9 -16.48 1.05 11.67
C GLY A 9 -16.60 2.15 10.60
N VAL A 10 -17.52 2.01 9.62
CA VAL A 10 -17.78 3.04 8.60
C VAL A 10 -19.10 3.76 8.93
N PRO A 11 -19.06 5.02 9.40
CA PRO A 11 -20.29 5.78 9.69
C PRO A 11 -21.08 6.08 8.41
N ARG A 12 -22.43 6.15 8.51
CA ARG A 12 -23.32 6.51 7.38
C ARG A 12 -22.97 7.83 6.68
N ARG A 13 -22.46 8.80 7.45
CA ARG A 13 -22.07 10.12 6.94
C ARG A 13 -20.67 10.14 6.30
N SER A 14 -19.94 9.02 6.33
CA SER A 14 -18.62 8.92 5.71
C SER A 14 -18.74 8.84 4.18
N GLY A 15 -17.86 9.54 3.46
CA GLY A 15 -17.72 9.36 2.01
C GLY A 15 -17.32 7.93 1.62
N MET A 16 -16.78 7.14 2.55
CA MET A 16 -16.48 5.71 2.31
C MET A 16 -17.71 4.80 2.44
N PHE A 17 -18.86 5.30 2.92
CA PHE A 17 -20.03 4.46 3.17
C PHE A 17 -20.55 3.77 1.91
N GLY A 18 -20.63 4.49 0.79
CA GLY A 18 -21.05 3.91 -0.49
C GLY A 18 -20.08 2.83 -0.98
N HIS A 19 -18.77 3.06 -0.83
CA HIS A 19 -17.75 2.06 -1.16
C HIS A 19 -17.83 0.82 -0.25
N ALA A 20 -18.09 1.03 1.04
CA ALA A 20 -18.24 -0.04 2.02
C ALA A 20 -19.49 -0.86 1.75
N LEU A 21 -20.62 -0.21 1.47
CA LEU A 21 -21.86 -0.89 1.07
C LEU A 21 -21.59 -1.77 -0.15
N ASN A 22 -21.03 -1.20 -1.23
CA ASN A 22 -20.69 -1.95 -2.43
C ASN A 22 -19.74 -3.13 -2.19
N ALA A 23 -18.82 -3.02 -1.22
CA ALA A 23 -17.92 -4.10 -0.87
C ALA A 23 -18.62 -5.28 -0.17
N VAL A 24 -19.75 -5.03 0.49
CA VAL A 24 -20.46 -6.04 1.29
C VAL A 24 -21.81 -6.46 0.70
N THR A 25 -22.32 -5.78 -0.33
CA THR A 25 -23.72 -5.92 -0.81
C THR A 25 -24.13 -7.36 -1.14
N PHE A 26 -23.19 -8.19 -1.59
CA PHE A 26 -23.46 -9.58 -2.00
C PHE A 26 -22.59 -10.60 -1.26
N VAL A 27 -22.11 -10.22 -0.07
CA VAL A 27 -21.21 -11.05 0.75
C VAL A 27 -21.91 -11.37 2.07
N SER A 28 -21.94 -12.64 2.44
CA SER A 28 -22.52 -13.04 3.73
C SER A 28 -21.65 -12.56 4.89
N GLU A 29 -22.26 -12.38 6.06
CA GLU A 29 -21.55 -11.91 7.25
C GLU A 29 -20.42 -12.86 7.65
N GLU A 30 -20.60 -14.17 7.49
CA GLU A 30 -19.56 -15.18 7.75
C GLU A 30 -18.37 -15.02 6.79
N LYS A 31 -18.62 -14.72 5.51
CA LYS A 31 -17.55 -14.47 4.53
C LYS A 31 -16.79 -13.18 4.85
N ILE A 32 -17.49 -12.14 5.32
CA ILE A 32 -16.85 -10.90 5.77
C ILE A 32 -15.99 -11.17 7.01
N ALA A 33 -16.53 -11.83 8.03
CA ALA A 33 -15.79 -12.20 9.23
C ALA A 33 -14.55 -13.04 8.91
N ALA A 34 -14.68 -14.06 8.06
CA ALA A 34 -13.55 -14.88 7.60
C ALA A 34 -12.50 -14.05 6.84
N LYS A 35 -12.93 -13.03 6.08
CA LYS A 35 -12.02 -12.12 5.39
C LYS A 35 -11.27 -11.19 6.35
N LEU A 36 -11.95 -10.67 7.38
CA LEU A 36 -11.33 -9.85 8.43
C LEU A 36 -10.30 -10.65 9.22
N GLU A 37 -10.63 -11.88 9.62
CA GLU A 37 -9.69 -12.77 10.31
C GLU A 37 -8.47 -13.11 9.46
N HIS A 38 -8.67 -13.30 8.15
CA HIS A 38 -7.56 -13.45 7.23
C HIS A 38 -6.68 -12.19 7.15
N LEU A 39 -7.27 -11.00 7.06
CA LEU A 39 -6.52 -9.73 7.05
C LEU A 39 -5.72 -9.53 8.34
N LYS A 40 -6.32 -9.81 9.49
CA LYS A 40 -5.66 -9.76 10.80
C LYS A 40 -4.42 -10.65 10.83
N LYS A 41 -4.54 -11.90 10.38
CA LYS A 41 -3.42 -12.86 10.33
C LYS A 41 -2.33 -12.41 9.34
N THR A 42 -2.73 -12.06 8.11
CA THR A 42 -1.79 -11.70 7.04
C THR A 42 -1.00 -10.44 7.37
N PHE A 43 -1.64 -9.40 7.91
CA PHE A 43 -0.97 -8.13 8.22
C PHE A 43 -0.55 -7.98 9.69
N ARG A 44 -0.78 -9.01 10.52
CA ARG A 44 -0.53 -8.99 11.97
C ARG A 44 -1.27 -7.85 12.69
N TRP A 45 -2.48 -7.56 12.23
CA TRP A 45 -3.33 -6.51 12.80
C TRP A 45 -4.13 -7.02 13.99
N SER A 46 -4.25 -6.16 14.99
CA SER A 46 -5.27 -6.21 16.03
C SER A 46 -6.68 -5.95 15.47
N ASP A 47 -7.69 -6.21 16.30
CA ASP A 47 -9.08 -5.88 15.98
C ASP A 47 -9.29 -4.38 15.74
N ALA A 48 -8.56 -3.52 16.45
CA ALA A 48 -8.64 -2.08 16.25
C ALA A 48 -8.03 -1.67 14.90
N GLU A 49 -6.86 -2.21 14.56
CA GLU A 49 -6.16 -1.90 13.31
C GLU A 49 -6.92 -2.36 12.08
N VAL A 50 -7.51 -3.56 12.08
CA VAL A 50 -8.31 -4.01 10.94
C VAL A 50 -9.55 -3.13 10.75
N ARG A 51 -10.19 -2.67 11.84
CA ARG A 51 -11.31 -1.70 11.76
C ARG A 51 -10.85 -0.36 11.17
N ILE A 52 -9.69 0.14 11.57
CA ILE A 52 -9.12 1.37 11.00
C ILE A 52 -8.86 1.16 9.50
N ALA A 53 -8.29 0.02 9.11
CA ALA A 53 -7.98 -0.28 7.72
C ALA A 53 -9.26 -0.36 6.85
N ILE A 54 -10.27 -1.09 7.31
CA ILE A 54 -11.53 -1.26 6.57
C ILE A 54 -12.34 0.03 6.53
N SER A 55 -12.32 0.84 7.60
CA SER A 55 -13.04 2.12 7.60
C SER A 55 -12.49 3.12 6.57
N LYS A 56 -11.18 3.07 6.29
CA LYS A 56 -10.49 3.93 5.32
C LYS A 56 -10.43 3.36 3.91
N ALA A 57 -10.42 2.04 3.75
CA ALA A 57 -10.36 1.38 2.45
C ALA A 57 -11.16 0.07 2.44
N PRO A 58 -12.50 0.13 2.43
CA PRO A 58 -13.34 -1.07 2.47
C PRO A 58 -13.15 -1.99 1.25
N MET A 59 -12.69 -1.42 0.13
CA MET A 59 -12.34 -2.15 -1.09
C MET A 59 -11.29 -3.26 -0.87
N VAL A 60 -10.53 -3.22 0.22
CA VAL A 60 -9.57 -4.28 0.59
C VAL A 60 -10.27 -5.62 0.81
N LEU A 61 -11.53 -5.62 1.26
CA LEU A 61 -12.34 -6.84 1.43
C LEU A 61 -12.52 -7.62 0.12
N ASN A 62 -12.51 -6.91 -1.02
CA ASN A 62 -12.73 -7.51 -2.34
C ASN A 62 -11.44 -8.02 -3.00
N ARG A 63 -10.27 -7.84 -2.38
CA ARG A 63 -8.99 -8.29 -2.95
C ARG A 63 -8.80 -9.78 -2.71
N ALA A 64 -8.23 -10.50 -3.67
CA ALA A 64 -7.89 -11.92 -3.49
C ALA A 64 -6.87 -12.10 -2.36
N LYS A 65 -6.94 -13.24 -1.66
CA LYS A 65 -6.11 -13.51 -0.47
C LYS A 65 -4.63 -13.57 -0.84
N GLU A 66 -4.33 -14.15 -1.99
CA GLU A 66 -2.99 -14.35 -2.54
C GLU A 66 -2.31 -13.00 -2.82
N PHE A 67 -3.06 -12.03 -3.35
CA PHE A 67 -2.54 -10.68 -3.58
C PHE A 67 -2.25 -9.93 -2.27
N LEU A 68 -3.07 -10.13 -1.24
CA LEU A 68 -2.86 -9.52 0.07
C LEU A 68 -1.65 -10.13 0.77
N GLN A 69 -1.48 -11.45 0.65
CA GLN A 69 -0.35 -12.17 1.20
C GLN A 69 0.98 -11.66 0.62
N ARG A 70 1.11 -11.60 -0.72
CA ARG A 70 2.31 -11.06 -1.39
C ARG A 70 2.60 -9.61 -0.99
N LYS A 71 1.55 -8.80 -0.82
CA LYS A 71 1.70 -7.41 -0.35
C LYS A 71 2.18 -7.35 1.10
N SER A 72 1.69 -8.24 1.97
CA SER A 72 2.15 -8.30 3.36
C SER A 72 3.62 -8.70 3.45
N GLU A 73 4.05 -9.69 2.67
CA GLU A 73 5.45 -10.13 2.62
C GLU A 73 6.36 -9.00 2.19
N PHE A 74 6.02 -8.31 1.10
CA PHE A 74 6.80 -7.16 0.65
C PHE A 74 6.82 -6.02 1.67
N LEU A 75 5.66 -5.59 2.18
CA LEU A 75 5.57 -4.41 3.05
C LEU A 75 6.15 -4.66 4.45
N ILE A 76 5.93 -5.84 5.02
CA ILE A 76 6.34 -6.16 6.39
C ILE A 76 7.72 -6.83 6.40
N SER A 77 7.90 -7.89 5.62
CA SER A 77 9.16 -8.65 5.63
C SER A 77 10.28 -7.93 4.87
N ASP A 78 10.02 -7.47 3.63
CA ASP A 78 11.09 -6.88 2.80
C ASP A 78 11.35 -5.40 3.12
N LEU A 79 10.31 -4.65 3.48
CA LEU A 79 10.42 -3.22 3.81
C LEU A 79 10.48 -2.92 5.30
N GLY A 80 10.12 -3.87 6.18
CA GLY A 80 10.14 -3.67 7.62
C GLY A 80 9.09 -2.69 8.13
N LEU A 81 7.99 -2.47 7.40
CA LEU A 81 6.94 -1.54 7.84
C LEU A 81 6.16 -2.11 9.01
N GLU A 82 5.88 -1.27 9.99
CA GLU A 82 5.04 -1.64 11.12
C GLU A 82 3.60 -1.94 10.66
N PRO A 83 2.97 -3.02 11.17
CA PRO A 83 1.57 -3.33 10.91
C PRO A 83 0.62 -2.14 11.10
N ALA A 84 0.79 -1.40 12.20
CA ALA A 84 0.01 -0.21 12.52
C ALA A 84 0.12 0.88 11.45
N TYR A 85 1.32 1.09 10.91
CA TYR A 85 1.55 2.06 9.84
C TYR A 85 0.73 1.71 8.58
N ILE A 86 0.68 0.43 8.22
CA ILE A 86 -0.09 -0.08 7.07
C ILE A 86 -1.59 0.05 7.33
N ALA A 87 -2.06 -0.29 8.55
CA ALA A 87 -3.46 -0.19 8.94
C ALA A 87 -4.01 1.23 8.80
N HIS A 88 -3.18 2.24 9.09
CA HIS A 88 -3.56 3.64 8.96
C HIS A 88 -3.56 4.16 7.52
N ARG A 89 -2.94 3.44 6.58
CA ARG A 89 -2.74 3.81 5.17
C ARG A 89 -3.15 2.68 4.21
N PRO A 90 -4.33 2.05 4.39
CA PRO A 90 -4.69 0.79 3.73
C PRO A 90 -4.92 0.94 2.22
N VAL A 91 -5.05 2.18 1.72
CA VAL A 91 -5.14 2.47 0.29
C VAL A 91 -3.90 1.96 -0.47
N MET A 92 -2.73 1.89 0.17
CA MET A 92 -1.54 1.32 -0.47
C MET A 92 -1.76 -0.14 -0.90
N LEU A 93 -2.61 -0.88 -0.19
CA LEU A 93 -2.96 -2.27 -0.52
C LEU A 93 -3.81 -2.38 -1.79
N LEU A 94 -4.30 -1.27 -2.33
CA LEU A 94 -5.07 -1.23 -3.57
C LEU A 94 -4.21 -0.97 -4.80
N TYR A 95 -2.96 -0.52 -4.65
CA TYR A 95 -2.03 -0.30 -5.76
C TYR A 95 -1.44 -1.61 -6.30
N SER A 96 -0.90 -1.57 -7.52
CA SER A 96 -0.15 -2.69 -8.09
C SER A 96 1.13 -2.91 -7.28
N LEU A 97 1.43 -4.18 -6.99
CA LEU A 97 2.66 -4.53 -6.28
C LEU A 97 3.87 -4.21 -7.16
N GLU A 98 3.92 -4.79 -8.37
CA GLU A 98 5.06 -4.66 -9.28
C GLU A 98 5.08 -3.33 -10.04
N GLY A 99 3.92 -2.79 -10.43
CA GLY A 99 3.88 -1.57 -11.25
C GLY A 99 3.89 -0.25 -10.47
N ARG A 100 3.82 -0.29 -9.13
CA ARG A 100 3.76 0.95 -8.33
C ARG A 100 4.42 0.84 -6.97
N LEU A 101 4.01 -0.13 -6.13
CA LEU A 101 4.53 -0.21 -4.76
C LEU A 101 6.04 -0.48 -4.79
N ARG A 102 6.46 -1.59 -5.40
CA ARG A 102 7.85 -2.02 -5.41
C ARG A 102 8.79 -1.00 -6.05
N PRO A 103 8.55 -0.48 -7.28
CA PRO A 103 9.44 0.48 -7.93
C PRO A 103 9.63 1.75 -7.10
N ARG A 104 8.54 2.30 -6.56
CA ARG A 104 8.60 3.55 -5.81
C ARG A 104 9.23 3.38 -4.43
N CYS A 105 9.02 2.23 -3.78
CA CYS A 105 9.70 1.93 -2.53
C CYS A 105 11.21 1.78 -2.73
N TYR A 106 11.65 1.18 -3.84
CA TYR A 106 13.06 1.08 -4.17
C TYR A 106 13.69 2.43 -4.48
N VAL A 107 13.03 3.29 -5.25
CA VAL A 107 13.48 4.68 -5.46
C VAL A 107 13.64 5.40 -4.12
N VAL A 108 12.65 5.35 -3.23
CA VAL A 108 12.74 6.02 -1.92
C VAL A 108 13.89 5.45 -1.08
N LYS A 109 14.06 4.12 -1.04
CA LYS A 109 15.18 3.48 -0.33
C LYS A 109 16.54 3.91 -0.91
N PHE A 110 16.68 3.86 -2.23
CA PHE A 110 17.89 4.28 -2.93
C PHE A 110 18.24 5.74 -2.62
N LEU A 111 17.28 6.66 -2.72
CA LEU A 111 17.52 8.07 -2.47
C LEU A 111 17.91 8.33 -1.00
N LYS A 112 17.27 7.65 -0.04
CA LYS A 112 17.64 7.75 1.39
C LYS A 112 19.05 7.23 1.64
N ALA A 113 19.40 6.06 1.07
CA ALA A 113 20.71 5.46 1.24
C ALA A 113 21.85 6.34 0.68
N ASN A 114 21.56 7.10 -0.37
CA ASN A 114 22.54 8.01 -1.00
C ASN A 114 22.47 9.45 -0.46
N GLY A 115 21.72 9.71 0.62
CA GLY A 115 21.59 11.05 1.21
C GLY A 115 20.85 12.07 0.32
N LEU A 116 20.19 11.61 -0.74
CA LEU A 116 19.45 12.44 -1.69
C LEU A 116 18.02 12.74 -1.23
N LEU A 117 17.55 12.06 -0.19
CA LEU A 117 16.23 12.25 0.40
C LEU A 117 16.31 12.27 1.92
N GLY A 118 15.65 13.24 2.55
CA GLY A 118 15.61 13.36 4.02
C GLY A 118 15.02 12.12 4.71
N PRO A 119 15.49 11.76 5.92
CA PRO A 119 15.07 10.57 6.64
C PRO A 119 13.57 10.57 6.96
N ASP A 120 13.00 11.75 7.22
CA ASP A 120 11.60 11.96 7.62
C ASP A 120 10.59 11.83 6.46
N ARG A 121 11.06 11.66 5.22
CA ARG A 121 10.16 11.50 4.07
C ARG A 121 9.41 10.17 4.17
N ASP A 122 8.11 10.27 4.38
CA ASP A 122 7.17 9.16 4.53
C ASP A 122 7.03 8.34 3.23
N LEU A 123 7.17 7.02 3.33
CA LEU A 123 7.09 6.11 2.19
C LEU A 123 5.72 6.14 1.51
N TYR A 124 4.66 6.29 2.30
CA TYR A 124 3.30 6.29 1.77
C TYR A 124 3.06 7.52 0.89
N SER A 125 3.64 8.67 1.26
CA SER A 125 3.58 9.88 0.46
C SER A 125 4.11 9.67 -0.97
N ALA A 126 5.14 8.83 -1.16
CA ALA A 126 5.70 8.53 -2.48
C ALA A 126 4.80 7.58 -3.30
N VAL A 127 4.30 6.51 -2.69
CA VAL A 127 3.44 5.53 -3.39
C VAL A 127 2.06 6.07 -3.72
N ALA A 128 1.57 7.07 -2.97
CA ALA A 128 0.25 7.66 -3.17
C ALA A 128 0.19 8.69 -4.31
N LEU A 129 1.34 9.19 -4.80
CA LEU A 129 1.37 10.21 -5.87
C LEU A 129 0.88 9.67 -7.21
N SER A 130 0.41 10.58 -8.08
CA SER A 130 0.27 10.26 -9.50
C SER A 130 1.65 9.99 -10.12
N GLU A 131 1.67 9.32 -11.27
CA GLU A 131 2.92 9.01 -11.97
C GLU A 131 3.74 10.27 -12.27
N LYS A 132 3.06 11.28 -12.85
CA LYS A 132 3.66 12.59 -13.15
C LYS A 132 4.30 13.22 -11.91
N LEU A 133 3.56 13.32 -10.80
CA LEU A 133 4.06 13.94 -9.58
C LEU A 133 5.18 13.13 -8.93
N PHE A 134 5.15 11.80 -9.05
CA PHE A 134 6.23 10.96 -8.55
C PHE A 134 7.53 11.25 -9.31
N ILE A 135 7.48 11.26 -10.64
CA ILE A 135 8.64 11.57 -11.48
C ILE A 135 9.18 12.96 -11.18
N GLU A 136 8.31 13.97 -11.13
CA GLU A 136 8.70 15.36 -10.85
C GLU A 136 9.37 15.53 -9.48
N LYS A 137 8.94 14.78 -8.46
CA LYS A 137 9.43 14.95 -7.07
C LYS A 137 10.57 14.01 -6.68
N TYR A 138 10.64 12.81 -7.26
CA TYR A 138 11.56 11.76 -6.83
C TYR A 138 12.55 11.32 -7.90
N ILE A 139 12.37 11.70 -9.17
CA ILE A 139 13.26 11.29 -10.26
C ILE A 139 13.98 12.51 -10.84
N CYS A 140 13.23 13.50 -11.33
CA CYS A 140 13.78 14.69 -11.97
C CYS A 140 14.82 15.47 -11.15
N PRO A 141 14.66 15.66 -9.83
CA PRO A 141 15.63 16.41 -9.02
C PRO A 141 17.00 15.73 -8.89
N HIS A 142 17.08 14.44 -9.23
CA HIS A 142 18.28 13.62 -8.99
C HIS A 142 18.94 13.14 -10.29
N LYS A 143 18.60 13.73 -11.45
CA LYS A 143 19.16 13.33 -12.75
C LYS A 143 20.68 13.40 -12.82
N GLU A 144 21.29 14.42 -12.21
CA GLU A 144 22.76 14.56 -12.20
C GLU A 144 23.42 13.63 -11.17
N ALA A 145 22.82 13.51 -9.98
CA ALA A 145 23.39 12.71 -8.88
C ALA A 145 23.14 11.20 -9.03
N ALA A 146 22.10 10.81 -9.78
CA ALA A 146 21.74 9.43 -10.05
C ALA A 146 21.23 9.27 -11.51
N PRO A 147 22.12 9.32 -12.51
CA PRO A 147 21.75 9.34 -13.93
C PRO A 147 20.90 8.15 -14.38
N CYS A 148 21.15 6.96 -13.80
CA CYS A 148 20.42 5.73 -14.15
C CYS A 148 19.04 5.62 -13.46
N LEU A 149 18.71 6.48 -12.49
CA LEU A 149 17.52 6.32 -11.64
C LEU A 149 16.21 6.28 -12.44
N ALA A 150 16.12 7.08 -13.51
CA ALA A 150 14.93 7.12 -14.36
C ALA A 150 14.74 5.81 -15.15
N GLU A 151 15.83 5.25 -15.68
CA GLU A 151 15.83 3.99 -16.42
C GLU A 151 15.53 2.81 -15.48
N ASP A 152 16.22 2.77 -14.32
CA ASP A 152 15.97 1.78 -13.28
C ASP A 152 14.52 1.79 -12.82
N TYR A 153 13.94 2.97 -12.60
CA TYR A 153 12.53 3.09 -12.25
C TYR A 153 11.60 2.58 -13.36
N ALA A 154 11.88 2.94 -14.62
CA ALA A 154 11.08 2.48 -15.75
C ALA A 154 11.12 0.96 -15.93
N ASP A 155 12.27 0.33 -15.70
CA ASP A 155 12.43 -1.12 -15.78
C ASP A 155 11.80 -1.84 -14.58
N ALA A 156 11.93 -1.27 -13.37
CA ALA A 156 11.21 -1.74 -12.19
C ALA A 156 9.69 -1.74 -12.41
N CYS A 157 9.14 -0.70 -13.04
CA CYS A 157 7.71 -0.63 -13.37
C CYS A 157 7.24 -1.72 -14.35
N LYS A 158 8.15 -2.33 -15.12
CA LYS A 158 7.89 -3.48 -15.99
C LYS A 158 8.10 -4.83 -15.29
N GLY A 159 8.46 -4.82 -14.01
CA GLY A 159 8.76 -6.02 -13.21
C GLY A 159 10.19 -6.54 -13.39
N LEU A 160 11.07 -5.79 -14.05
CA LEU A 160 12.50 -6.12 -14.11
C LEU A 160 13.16 -5.63 -12.83
N VAL A 161 14.02 -6.42 -12.19
CA VAL A 161 14.75 -5.97 -11.00
C VAL A 161 16.02 -5.24 -11.47
N PRO A 162 16.09 -3.90 -11.38
CA PRO A 162 17.25 -3.15 -11.86
C PRO A 162 18.45 -3.38 -10.96
N THR A 163 19.65 -3.36 -11.56
CA THR A 163 20.91 -3.65 -10.88
C THR A 163 21.16 -2.71 -9.69
N ASN A 164 20.77 -1.43 -9.81
CA ASN A 164 21.02 -0.40 -8.81
C ASN A 164 20.07 -0.45 -7.60
N PHE A 165 18.98 -1.22 -7.66
CA PHE A 165 18.08 -1.45 -6.53
C PHE A 165 18.45 -2.69 -5.70
N ARG A 166 19.50 -3.43 -6.11
CA ARG A 166 20.09 -4.50 -5.30
C ARG A 166 21.02 -3.85 -4.28
N ILE A 167 20.42 -3.38 -3.18
CA ILE A 167 21.17 -2.95 -2.01
C ILE A 167 21.82 -4.21 -1.42
N THR A 168 23.11 -4.41 -1.68
CA THR A 168 23.98 -5.33 -0.91
C THR A 168 24.22 -4.79 0.48
#